data_AF-A0A1Z8RJS4-F1
#
_entry.id   AF-A0A1Z8RJS4-F1
#
_cell.length_a   1.000
_cell.length_b   1.000
_cell.length_c   1.000
_cell.angle_alpha   90.00
_cell.angle_beta   90.00
_cell.angle_gamma   90.00
#
_symmetry.space_group_name_H-M   'P 1'
#
loop_
_entity.id
_entity.type
_entity.pdbx_description
1 polymer ?
#
loop_
_entity_poly.entity_id
_entity_poly.type
_entity_poly.pdbx_seq_one_letter_code
_entity_poly.pdbx_strand_id
1 'polypeptide(L)'
;MDIDTIREAFGPAISEIIDTCRIVDDFVDKDKFRVYMVTVWGNAVLEPERTGIQDSDLETLHDYLSEEIQRVVGPDEDLSSCYRYLMSQEGLDSMTRQQLSTRHKTFIRYFAQLVLQQEFDEIPG
;
A
#
# COMPACT_ATOMS: atom_id res chain seq x y z
N MET A 1 19.81 -3.61 -1.52
CA MET A 1 19.89 -2.16 -1.33
C MET A 1 19.77 -1.88 0.16
N ASP A 2 20.48 -0.87 0.66
CA ASP A 2 20.23 -0.36 2.01
C ASP A 2 18.98 0.55 2.01
N ILE A 3 18.53 0.92 3.20
CA ILE A 3 17.28 1.69 3.38
C ILE A 3 17.38 3.10 2.79
N ASP A 4 18.56 3.71 2.82
CA ASP A 4 18.79 5.04 2.26
C ASP A 4 18.67 5.02 0.73
N THR A 5 19.22 3.99 0.07
CA THR A 5 19.07 3.82 -1.39
C THR A 5 17.61 3.59 -1.79
N ILE A 6 16.87 2.78 -1.02
CA ILE A 6 15.42 2.59 -1.27
C ILE A 6 14.66 3.90 -1.08
N ARG A 7 14.99 4.68 -0.05
CA ARG A 7 14.38 5.98 0.21
C ARG A 7 14.65 6.97 -0.94
N GLU A 8 15.85 6.98 -1.50
CA GLU A 8 16.15 7.81 -2.68
C GLU A 8 15.36 7.38 -3.92
N ALA A 9 15.22 6.07 -4.14
CA ALA A 9 14.52 5.52 -5.31
C ALA A 9 12.99 5.71 -5.23
N PHE A 10 12.38 5.42 -4.08
CA PHE A 10 10.91 5.44 -3.90
C PHE A 10 10.39 6.73 -3.27
N GLY A 11 11.23 7.50 -2.57
CA GLY A 11 10.87 8.75 -1.90
C GLY A 11 10.11 9.75 -2.77
N PRO A 12 10.51 10.01 -4.02
CA PRO A 12 9.76 10.89 -4.92
C PRO A 12 8.34 10.40 -5.17
N ALA A 13 8.17 9.10 -5.46
CA ALA A 13 6.86 8.51 -5.72
C ALA A 13 5.96 8.50 -4.46
N ILE A 14 6.53 8.22 -3.29
CA ILE A 14 5.77 8.26 -2.03
C ILE A 14 5.37 9.70 -1.70
N SER A 15 6.24 10.69 -1.94
CA SER A 15 5.90 12.10 -1.75
C SER A 15 4.75 12.53 -2.66
N GLU A 16 4.77 12.13 -3.92
CA GLU A 16 3.67 12.38 -4.87
C GLU A 16 2.36 11.71 -4.44
N ILE A 17 2.43 10.49 -3.91
CA ILE A 17 1.27 9.79 -3.33
C ILE A 17 0.70 10.57 -2.15
N ILE A 18 1.53 11.06 -1.23
CA ILE A 18 1.10 11.84 -0.07
C ILE A 18 0.39 13.11 -0.54
N ASP A 19 0.98 13.84 -1.49
CA ASP A 19 0.36 15.05 -2.03
C ASP A 19 -0.95 14.75 -2.77
N THR A 20 -1.03 13.62 -3.47
CA THR A 20 -2.27 13.14 -4.11
C THR A 20 -3.36 12.75 -3.09
N CYS A 21 -2.96 12.36 -1.88
CA CYS A 21 -3.87 12.02 -0.79
C CYS A 21 -4.20 13.23 0.10
N ARG A 22 -3.56 14.38 -0.09
CA ARG A 22 -3.80 15.60 0.69
C ARG A 22 -5.18 16.18 0.36
N ILE A 23 -5.97 16.44 1.39
CA ILE A 23 -7.31 17.04 1.27
C ILE A 23 -7.23 18.55 1.50
N VAL A 24 -6.65 18.96 2.62
CA VAL A 24 -6.46 20.37 3.00
C VAL A 24 -5.26 20.48 3.94
N ASP A 25 -4.40 21.48 3.72
CA ASP A 25 -3.19 21.70 4.50
C ASP A 25 -2.41 20.40 4.74
N ASP A 26 -2.25 19.96 5.99
CA ASP A 26 -1.53 18.73 6.36
C ASP A 26 -2.47 17.53 6.58
N PHE A 27 -3.75 17.64 6.25
CA PHE A 27 -4.71 16.54 6.37
C PHE A 27 -4.64 15.61 5.15
N VAL A 28 -4.26 14.37 5.39
CA VAL A 28 -4.13 13.31 4.37
C VAL A 28 -5.29 12.32 4.49
N ASP A 29 -5.90 11.97 3.35
CA ASP A 29 -6.83 10.85 3.24
C ASP A 29 -6.08 9.53 3.47
N LYS A 30 -6.18 9.02 4.70
CA LYS A 30 -5.50 7.79 5.13
C LYS A 30 -6.02 6.55 4.39
N ASP A 31 -7.28 6.54 3.98
CA ASP A 31 -7.82 5.38 3.26
C ASP A 31 -7.25 5.31 1.85
N LYS A 32 -7.20 6.45 1.16
CA LYS A 32 -6.59 6.55 -0.17
C LYS A 32 -5.10 6.25 -0.10
N PHE A 33 -4.42 6.74 0.95
CA PHE A 33 -3.01 6.44 1.17
C PHE A 33 -2.76 4.94 1.36
N ARG A 34 -3.55 4.25 2.20
CA ARG A 34 -3.45 2.79 2.37
C ARG A 34 -3.57 2.04 1.05
N VAL A 35 -4.52 2.42 0.19
CA VAL A 35 -4.69 1.84 -1.16
C VAL A 35 -3.42 1.99 -2.00
N TYR A 36 -2.82 3.18 -2.04
CA TYR A 36 -1.58 3.39 -2.78
C TYR A 36 -0.44 2.55 -2.24
N MET A 37 -0.24 2.53 -0.92
CA MET A 37 0.90 1.81 -0.32
C MET A 37 0.84 0.31 -0.61
N VAL A 38 -0.32 -0.33 -0.44
CA VAL A 38 -0.46 -1.77 -0.78
C VAL A 38 -0.33 -2.02 -2.28
N THR A 39 -0.61 -1.03 -3.12
CA THR A 39 -0.46 -1.13 -4.57
C THR A 39 1.00 -1.02 -4.99
N VAL A 40 1.77 -0.11 -4.37
CA VAL A 40 3.22 -0.01 -4.57
C VAL A 40 3.88 -1.33 -4.18
N TRP A 41 3.57 -1.84 -2.97
CA TRP A 41 4.09 -3.11 -2.49
C TRP A 41 3.76 -4.26 -3.45
N GLY A 42 2.49 -4.43 -3.81
CA GLY A 42 2.07 -5.53 -4.68
C GLY A 42 2.76 -5.48 -6.05
N ASN A 43 2.93 -4.29 -6.65
CA ASN A 43 3.63 -4.15 -7.93
C ASN A 43 5.12 -4.46 -7.81
N ALA A 44 5.77 -4.00 -6.73
CA ALA A 44 7.17 -4.30 -6.47
C ALA A 44 7.40 -5.79 -6.26
N VAL A 45 6.50 -6.50 -5.57
CA VAL A 45 6.59 -7.96 -5.39
C VAL A 45 6.36 -8.72 -6.70
N LEU A 46 5.44 -8.28 -7.57
CA LEU A 46 5.19 -8.94 -8.85
C LEU A 46 6.35 -8.79 -9.84
N GLU A 47 6.90 -7.59 -9.95
CA GLU A 47 7.92 -7.25 -10.95
C GLU A 47 9.02 -6.34 -10.35
N PRO A 48 9.86 -6.85 -9.42
CA PRO A 48 10.88 -6.05 -8.72
C PRO A 48 11.77 -5.26 -9.67
N GLU A 49 12.25 -5.92 -10.73
CA GLU A 49 13.13 -5.32 -11.74
C GLU A 49 12.50 -4.12 -12.46
N ARG A 50 11.17 -4.15 -12.69
CA ARG A 50 10.44 -3.03 -13.32
C ARG A 50 10.26 -1.85 -12.39
N THR A 51 10.44 -2.06 -11.09
CA THR A 51 10.48 -1.01 -10.06
C THR A 51 11.90 -0.56 -9.71
N GLY A 52 12.92 -1.10 -10.40
CA GLY A 52 14.32 -0.72 -10.23
C GLY A 52 15.02 -1.38 -9.05
N ILE A 53 14.44 -2.45 -8.49
CA ILE A 53 15.02 -3.22 -7.37
C ILE A 53 15.15 -4.69 -7.72
N GLN A 54 15.85 -5.45 -6.88
CA GLN A 54 15.94 -6.91 -6.96
C GLN A 54 15.09 -7.57 -5.87
N ASP A 55 14.82 -8.88 -6.01
CA ASP A 55 14.09 -9.68 -5.01
C ASP A 55 14.72 -9.56 -3.61
N SER A 56 16.05 -9.48 -3.53
CA SER A 56 16.79 -9.31 -2.27
C SER A 56 16.54 -7.98 -1.57
N ASP A 57 15.93 -7.01 -2.26
CA ASP A 57 15.67 -5.67 -1.75
C ASP A 57 14.23 -5.51 -1.23
N LEU A 58 13.39 -6.53 -1.42
CA LEU A 58 11.97 -6.49 -1.03
C LEU A 58 11.79 -6.33 0.48
N GLU A 59 12.65 -6.93 1.30
CA GLU A 59 12.62 -6.76 2.75
C GLU A 59 12.89 -5.29 3.15
N THR A 60 13.93 -4.69 2.59
CA THR A 60 14.25 -3.28 2.81
C THR A 60 13.13 -2.35 2.32
N LEU A 61 12.50 -2.66 1.17
CA LEU A 61 11.34 -1.92 0.68
C LEU A 61 10.15 -2.04 1.63
N HIS A 62 9.87 -3.24 2.14
CA HIS A 62 8.79 -3.48 3.08
C HIS A 62 8.95 -2.60 4.33
N ASP A 63 10.16 -2.56 4.88
CA ASP A 63 10.49 -1.75 6.06
C ASP A 63 10.28 -0.26 5.79
N TYR A 64 10.80 0.24 4.66
CA TYR A 64 10.62 1.63 4.26
C TYR A 64 9.13 2.00 4.07
N LEU A 65 8.36 1.17 3.36
CA LEU A 65 6.92 1.42 3.18
C LEU A 65 6.18 1.41 4.51
N SER A 66 6.58 0.55 5.45
CA SER A 66 6.01 0.51 6.80
C SER A 66 6.33 1.77 7.60
N GLU A 67 7.55 2.32 7.51
CA GLU A 67 7.88 3.61 8.13
C GLU A 67 6.99 4.75 7.60
N GLU A 68 6.75 4.79 6.28
CA GLU A 68 5.91 5.82 5.67
C GLU A 68 4.42 5.64 6.04
N ILE A 69 3.95 4.39 6.16
CA ILE A 69 2.63 4.08 6.71
C ILE A 69 2.51 4.57 8.15
N GLN A 70 3.51 4.31 9.00
CA GLN A 70 3.48 4.75 10.39
C GLN A 70 3.41 6.27 10.51
N ARG A 71 4.15 6.97 9.65
CA ARG A 71 4.20 8.43 9.60
C ARG A 71 2.85 9.06 9.24
N VAL A 72 2.15 8.49 8.25
CA VAL A 72 0.90 9.08 7.71
C VAL A 72 -0.34 8.55 8.42
N VAL A 73 -0.37 7.26 8.70
CA VAL A 73 -1.55 6.55 9.18
C VAL A 73 -1.58 6.51 10.71
N GLY A 74 -0.48 6.08 11.33
CA GLY A 74 -0.33 6.02 12.78
C GLY A 74 0.76 5.01 13.19
N PRO A 75 1.36 5.15 14.39
CA PRO A 75 2.58 4.43 14.78
C PRO A 75 2.42 2.89 14.88
N ASP A 76 1.20 2.40 15.05
CA ASP A 76 0.91 0.96 15.17
C ASP A 76 0.48 0.32 13.83
N GLU A 77 0.68 1.03 12.71
CA GLU A 77 0.24 0.62 11.39
C GLU A 77 1.42 0.16 10.53
N ASP A 78 1.19 -0.82 9.66
CA ASP A 78 2.16 -1.36 8.72
C ASP A 78 1.45 -1.84 7.43
N LEU A 79 2.20 -2.46 6.50
CA LEU A 79 1.60 -3.00 5.28
C LEU A 79 0.51 -4.05 5.57
N SER A 80 0.70 -4.88 6.60
CA SER A 80 -0.25 -5.94 6.97
C SER A 80 -1.53 -5.35 7.55
N SER A 81 -1.44 -4.33 8.40
CA SER A 81 -2.59 -3.61 8.94
C SER A 81 -3.35 -2.88 7.83
N CYS A 82 -2.66 -2.33 6.82
CA CYS A 82 -3.29 -1.76 5.63
C CYS A 82 -4.13 -2.80 4.89
N TYR A 83 -3.58 -3.99 4.62
CA TYR A 83 -4.35 -5.07 3.99
C TYR A 83 -5.53 -5.50 4.85
N ARG A 84 -5.34 -5.66 6.17
CA ARG A 84 -6.41 -6.05 7.10
C ARG A 84 -7.54 -5.03 7.10
N TYR A 85 -7.21 -3.74 7.10
CA TYR A 85 -8.19 -2.66 6.98
C TYR A 85 -8.93 -2.74 5.65
N LEU A 86 -8.23 -2.91 4.52
CA LEU A 86 -8.87 -2.94 3.20
C LEU A 86 -9.80 -4.15 3.02
N MET A 87 -9.58 -5.23 3.76
CA MET A 87 -10.47 -6.40 3.81
C MET A 87 -11.60 -6.28 4.85
N SER A 88 -11.65 -5.21 5.64
CA SER A 88 -12.77 -4.91 6.55
C SER A 88 -13.96 -4.31 5.79
N GLN A 89 -15.14 -4.29 6.41
CA GLN A 89 -16.31 -3.60 5.82
C GLN A 89 -16.02 -2.13 5.51
N GLU A 90 -15.35 -1.42 6.42
CA GLU A 90 -15.01 -0.01 6.27
C GLU A 90 -14.04 0.21 5.10
N GLY A 91 -13.06 -0.69 4.94
CA GLY A 91 -12.12 -0.69 3.82
C GLY A 91 -12.80 -0.97 2.48
N LEU A 92 -13.70 -1.94 2.43
CA LEU A 92 -14.50 -2.26 1.23
C LEU A 92 -15.38 -1.07 0.81
N ASP A 93 -16.04 -0.43 1.78
CA ASP A 93 -16.84 0.77 1.55
C ASP A 93 -15.94 1.91 1.04
N SER A 94 -14.74 2.05 1.60
CA SER A 94 -13.77 3.07 1.17
C SER A 94 -13.28 2.84 -0.26
N MET A 95 -12.90 1.62 -0.63
CA MET A 95 -12.51 1.28 -2.00
C MET A 95 -13.65 1.55 -3.00
N THR A 96 -14.91 1.38 -2.56
CA THR A 96 -16.08 1.71 -3.37
C THR A 96 -16.25 3.23 -3.53
N ARG A 97 -16.12 4.02 -2.45
CA ARG A 97 -16.16 5.50 -2.52
C ARG A 97 -15.05 6.06 -3.41
N GLN A 98 -13.87 5.46 -3.36
CA GLN A 98 -12.72 5.79 -4.19
C GLN A 98 -12.84 5.29 -5.64
N GLN A 99 -13.92 4.58 -5.98
CA GLN A 99 -14.22 4.07 -7.32
C GLN A 99 -13.12 3.16 -7.88
N LEU A 100 -12.51 2.32 -7.02
CA LEU A 100 -11.54 1.33 -7.50
C LEU A 100 -12.22 0.36 -8.46
N SER A 101 -11.56 0.08 -9.58
CA SER A 101 -12.02 -0.93 -10.52
C SER A 101 -12.03 -2.33 -9.86
N THR A 102 -12.91 -3.21 -10.34
CA THR A 102 -12.95 -4.62 -9.90
C THR A 102 -11.58 -5.28 -10.01
N ARG A 103 -10.82 -4.99 -11.09
CA ARG A 103 -9.46 -5.50 -11.27
C ARG A 103 -8.52 -5.09 -10.14
N HIS A 104 -8.59 -3.83 -9.69
CA HIS A 104 -7.75 -3.31 -8.61
C HIS A 104 -8.15 -3.89 -7.26
N LYS A 105 -9.45 -3.98 -6.97
CA LYS A 105 -9.96 -4.66 -5.77
C LYS A 105 -9.49 -6.12 -5.71
N THR A 106 -9.58 -6.86 -6.81
CA THR A 106 -9.10 -8.24 -6.91
C THR A 106 -7.59 -8.35 -6.70
N PHE A 107 -6.81 -7.42 -7.25
CA PHE A 107 -5.37 -7.34 -7.03
C PHE A 107 -5.03 -7.14 -5.54
N ILE A 108 -5.69 -6.19 -4.87
CA ILE A 108 -5.49 -5.95 -3.43
C ILE A 108 -5.86 -7.19 -2.62
N ARG A 109 -7.00 -7.83 -2.93
CA ARG A 109 -7.43 -9.06 -2.25
C ARG A 109 -6.41 -10.17 -2.38
N TYR A 110 -5.89 -10.40 -3.59
CA TYR A 110 -4.89 -11.44 -3.84
C TYR A 110 -3.68 -11.28 -2.92
N PHE A 111 -3.14 -10.05 -2.83
CA PHE A 111 -2.01 -9.79 -1.93
C PHE A 111 -2.40 -9.83 -0.46
N ALA A 112 -3.61 -9.40 -0.08
CA ALA A 112 -4.10 -9.54 1.28
C ALA A 112 -4.10 -11.01 1.72
N GLN A 113 -4.53 -11.94 0.84
CA GLN A 113 -4.52 -13.37 1.15
C GLN A 113 -3.11 -13.92 1.36
N LEU A 114 -2.16 -13.50 0.53
CA LEU A 114 -0.75 -13.93 0.65
C LEU A 114 -0.08 -13.38 1.91
N VAL A 115 -0.21 -12.07 2.16
CA VAL A 115 0.45 -11.39 3.28
C VAL A 115 -0.17 -11.79 4.62
N LEU A 116 -1.49 -11.87 4.69
CA LEU A 116 -2.19 -12.21 5.93
C LEU A 116 -2.36 -13.71 6.14
N GLN A 117 -1.98 -14.54 5.16
CA GLN A 117 -2.16 -16.00 5.18
C GLN A 117 -3.60 -16.41 5.52
N GLN A 118 -4.58 -15.68 4.97
CA GLN A 118 -6.00 -15.82 5.27
C GLN A 118 -6.83 -15.79 3.98
N GLU A 119 -7.90 -16.57 3.93
CA GLU A 119 -8.87 -16.50 2.84
C GLU A 119 -9.91 -15.40 3.08
N PHE A 120 -10.26 -14.67 2.02
CA PHE A 120 -11.29 -13.64 2.01
C PHE A 120 -12.30 -13.94 0.90
N ASP A 121 -13.57 -13.66 1.18
CA ASP A 121 -14.65 -13.77 0.21
C ASP A 121 -14.37 -12.90 -1.03
N GLU A 122 -15.07 -13.21 -2.13
CA GLU A 122 -14.98 -12.38 -3.34
C GLU A 122 -15.47 -10.95 -3.06
N ILE A 123 -14.70 -9.96 -3.51
CA ILE A 123 -15.09 -8.56 -3.39
C ILE A 123 -16.12 -8.24 -4.48
N PRO A 124 -17.31 -7.73 -4.12
CA PRO A 124 -18.30 -7.31 -5.10
C PRO A 124 -17.76 -6.23 -6.05
N GLY A 125 -18.21 -6.30 -7.31
CA GLY A 125 -17.86 -5.37 -8.39
C GLY A 125 -18.11 -3.91 -8.02
#